data_AF-A0A6A3PKY2-F1
#
_entry.id   AF-A0A6A3PKY2-F1
#
_cell.length_a   1.000
_cell.length_b   1.000
_cell.length_c   1.000
_cell.angle_alpha   90.00
_cell.angle_beta   90.00
_cell.angle_gamma   90.00
#
_symmetry.space_group_name_H-M   'P 1'
#
loop_
_entity.id
_entity.type
_entity.pdbx_description
1 polymer ?
#
loop_
_entity_poly.entity_id
_entity_poly.type
_entity_poly.pdbx_seq_one_letter_code
_entity_poly.pdbx_strand_id
1 'polypeptide(L)' 'MTIGVVGDAGVRAVGQHEKLFVNMILILIFAEALGLYGLIVGLILSQKKSDCPSE' A
#
# COMPACT_ATOMS: atom_id res chain seq x y z
N MET A 1 -1.31 8.05 1.73
CA MET A 1 -2.26 8.57 2.75
C MET A 1 -2.91 7.46 3.57
N THR A 2 -3.25 6.31 2.97
CA THR A 2 -3.95 5.19 3.64
C THR A 2 -3.18 4.52 4.79
N ILE A 3 -1.91 4.13 4.59
CA ILE A 3 -1.12 3.41 5.62
C ILE A 3 -0.89 4.27 6.86
N GLY A 4 -0.58 5.56 6.70
CA GLY A 4 -0.29 6.45 7.83
C GLY A 4 -1.48 6.68 8.76
N VAL A 5 -2.69 6.78 8.20
CA VAL A 5 -3.92 6.98 8.98
C VAL A 5 -4.30 5.69 9.73
N VAL A 6 -4.22 4.54 9.05
CA VAL A 6 -4.48 3.24 9.68
C VAL A 6 -3.42 2.91 10.74
N GLY A 7 -2.17 3.29 10.52
CA GLY A 7 -1.08 3.11 11.48
C GLY A 7 -1.27 3.93 12.75
N ASP A 8 -1.56 5.23 12.65
CA ASP A 8 -1.77 6.08 13.85
C ASP A 8 -2.99 5.61 14.66
N ALA A 9 -4.12 5.33 14.00
CA ALA A 9 -5.31 4.82 14.68
C ALA A 9 -5.09 3.41 15.25
N GLY A 10 -4.41 2.54 14.49
CA GLY A 10 -4.15 1.16 14.85
C GLY A 10 -3.25 1.04 16.07
N VAL A 11 -2.16 1.80 16.15
CA VAL A 11 -1.23 1.77 17.29
C VAL A 11 -1.92 2.20 18.59
N ARG A 12 -2.76 3.25 18.53
CA ARG A 12 -3.57 3.69 19.68
C ARG A 12 -4.56 2.61 20.13
N ALA A 13 -5.22 1.94 19.18
CA ALA A 13 -6.18 0.88 19.47
C ALA A 13 -5.50 -0.38 20.05
N VAL A 14 -4.33 -0.76 19.54
CA VAL A 14 -3.53 -1.88 20.07
C VAL A 14 -3.05 -1.60 21.50
N GLY A 15 -2.72 -0.34 21.82
CA GLY A 15 -2.37 0.07 23.18
C GLY A 15 -3.51 -0.06 24.20
N GLN A 16 -4.77 -0.08 23.74
CA GLN A 16 -5.96 -0.32 24.58
C GLN A 16 -6.29 -1.82 24.66
N HIS A 17 -6.14 -2.54 23.53
CA HIS A 17 -6.44 -3.96 23.42
C HIS A 17 -5.40 -4.69 22.54
N GLU A 18 -4.49 -5.40 23.18
CA GLU A 18 -3.37 -6.11 22.53
C GLU A 18 -3.84 -7.14 21.47
N LYS A 19 -5.03 -7.72 21.65
CA LYS A 19 -5.66 -8.67 20.72
C LYS A 19 -5.91 -8.09 19.32
N LEU A 20 -5.89 -6.76 19.17
CA LEU A 20 -6.08 -6.07 17.90
C LEU A 20 -4.80 -6.01 17.03
N PHE A 21 -3.64 -6.40 17.57
CA PHE A 21 -2.36 -6.32 16.86
C PHE A 21 -2.37 -7.10 15.54
N VAL A 22 -2.85 -8.35 15.58
CA VAL A 22 -2.91 -9.21 14.39
C VAL A 22 -3.85 -8.63 13.33
N ASN A 23 -4.99 -8.07 13.74
CA ASN A 23 -5.93 -7.44 12.82
C ASN A 23 -5.35 -6.16 12.17
N MET A 24 -4.61 -5.35 12.94
CA MET A 24 -3.91 -4.17 12.43
C MET A 24 -2.87 -4.54 11.37
N ILE A 25 -2.06 -5.58 11.62
CA ILE A 25 -1.06 -6.07 10.66
C ILE A 25 -1.71 -6.55 9.37
N LEU A 26 -2.82 -7.29 9.46
CA LEU A 26 -3.59 -7.77 8.30
C LEU A 26 -4.05 -6.61 7.40
N ILE A 27 -4.57 -5.52 7.99
CA ILE A 27 -5.01 -4.33 7.23
C ILE A 27 -3.82 -3.64 6.55
N LEU A 28 -2.68 -3.54 7.24
CA LEU A 28 -1.46 -2.92 6.69
C LEU A 28 -0.92 -3.70 5.48
N ILE A 29 -0.97 -5.04 5.49
CA ILE A 29 -0.55 -5.88 4.36
C ILE A 29 -1.44 -5.66 3.13
N PHE A 30 -2.76 -5.58 3.30
CA PHE A 30 -3.67 -5.29 2.18
C PHE A 30 -3.47 -3.89 1.61
N ALA A 31 -3.18 -2.90 2.46
CA ALA A 31 -2.88 -1.54 2.01
C ALA A 31 -1.58 -1.47 1.17
N GLU A 32 -0.56 -2.25 1.52
CA GLU A 32 0.69 -2.41 0.76
C GLU A 32 0.47 -3.05 -0.61
N ALA A 33 -0.35 -4.10 -0.69
CA ALA A 33 -0.65 -4.77 -1.95
C ALA A 33 -1.23 -3.81 -3.02
N LEU A 34 -2.04 -2.84 -2.60
CA LEU A 34 -2.55 -1.79 -3.48
C LEU A 34 -1.45 -0.84 -3.99
N GLY A 35 -0.47 -0.53 -3.15
CA GLY A 35 0.71 0.27 -3.52
C GLY A 35 1.60 -0.45 -4.53
N LEU A 36 1.89 -1.73 -4.29
CA LEU A 36 2.65 -2.58 -5.21
C LEU A 36 1.94 -2.73 -6.56
N TYR A 37 0.62 -2.91 -6.56
CA TYR A 37 -0.15 -2.95 -7.80
C TYR A 37 0.00 -1.65 -8.61
N GLY A 38 -0.15 -0.49 -7.96
CA GLY A 38 0.05 0.81 -8.60
C GLY A 38 1.45 1.00 -9.17
N LEU A 39 2.48 0.54 -8.45
CA LEU A 39 3.87 0.56 -8.91
C LEU A 39 4.09 -0.30 -10.16
N ILE A 40 3.61 -1.53 -10.16
CA ILE A 40 3.75 -2.45 -11.31
C ILE A 40 3.08 -1.85 -12.55
N VAL A 41 1.85 -1.34 -12.42
CA VAL A 41 1.14 -0.69 -13.53
C VAL A 41 1.88 0.54 -14.01
N GLY A 42 2.39 1.37 -13.10
CA GLY A 42 3.20 2.55 -13.44
C GLY A 42 4.47 2.20 -14.21
N LEU A 43 5.17 1.14 -13.82
CA LEU A 43 6.35 0.64 -14.53
C LEU A 43 6.00 0.17 -15.94
N ILE A 44 4.95 -0.62 -16.11
CA ILE A 44 4.50 -1.10 -17.43
C ILE A 44 4.18 0.07 -18.37
N LEU A 45 3.45 1.08 -17.88
CA LEU A 45 3.10 2.26 -18.66
C LEU A 45 4.33 3.11 -19.03
N SER A 46 5.30 3.21 -18.11
CA SER A 46 6.57 3.91 -18.36
C SER A 46 7.39 3.23 -19.45
N GLN A 47 7.47 1.90 -19.44
CA GLN A 47 8.13 1.12 -20.50
C GLN A 47 7.44 1.30 -21.86
N LYS A 48 6.10 1.36 -21.90
CA LYS A 48 5.35 1.52 -23.15
C LYS A 48 5.53 2.90 -23.81
N LYS A 49 5.92 3.95 -23.06
CA LYS A 49 6.16 5.28 -23.61
C LYS A 49 7.49 5.39 -24.36
N SER A 50 8.46 4.53 -24.03
CA SER A 50 9.74 4.45 -24.74
C SER A 50 9.64 3.74 -26.10
N ASP A 51 8.55 3.00 -26.34
CA ASP A 51 8.36 2.19 -27.56
C ASP A 51 7.56 2.92 -28.65
N CYS A 52 7.54 4.26 -28.65
CA CYS A 52 7.10 4.97 -29.85
C CYS A 52 8.26 4.92 -30.85
N PRO A 53 8.13 4.18 -31.98
CA PRO A 53 9.09 4.36 -33.06
C PRO A 53 8.90 5.78 -33.55
N SER A 54 9.95 6.59 -33.41
CA SER A 54 10.06 7.86 -34.12
C SER A 54 9.90 7.58 -35.60
N GLU A 55 8.80 8.04 -36.17
CA GLU A 55 8.83 8.52 -37.55
C GLU A 55 9.79 9.73 -37.64
#